data_AF-A0A9X1MSB0-F1
#
_entry.id   AF-A0A9X1MSB0-F1
#
_cell.length_a   1.000
_cell.length_b   1.000
_cell.length_c   1.000
_cell.angle_alpha   90.00
_cell.angle_beta   90.00
_cell.angle_gamma   90.00
#
_symmetry.space_group_name_H-M   'P 1'
#
loop_
_entity.id
_entity.type
_entity.pdbx_description
1 polymer ?
#
loop_
_entity_poly.entity_id
_entity_poly.type
_entity_poly.pdbx_seq_one_letter_code
_entity_poly.pdbx_strand_id
1 'polypeptide(L)'
;MITPRDEIAQRAMALPPEDRQFLADMLEQSLPYGEFRTPEIAEAWSKELDRRIAAYDRGETNAVDFEAALANMRQALETHRSSKKTP
;
A
#
# COMPACT_ATOMS: atom_id res chain seq x y z
N MET A 1 18.66 -24.77 -5.90
CA MET A 1 18.80 -24.96 -4.44
C MET A 1 17.65 -24.21 -3.81
N ILE A 2 16.78 -24.87 -3.05
CA ILE A 2 15.66 -24.19 -2.40
C ILE A 2 16.26 -23.33 -1.28
N THR A 3 15.87 -22.06 -1.22
CA THR A 3 16.35 -21.17 -0.15
C THR A 3 15.46 -21.30 1.09
N PRO A 4 15.97 -21.00 2.29
CA PRO A 4 15.13 -20.97 3.50
C PRO A 4 13.88 -20.09 3.36
N ARG A 5 13.97 -19.00 2.59
CA ARG A 5 12.83 -18.13 2.25
C ARG A 5 11.75 -18.90 1.47
N ASP A 6 12.16 -19.65 0.45
CA ASP A 6 11.23 -20.39 -0.41
C ASP A 6 10.51 -21.50 0.36
N GLU A 7 11.20 -22.16 1.31
CA GLU A 7 10.58 -23.16 2.20
C GLU A 7 9.53 -22.54 3.12
N ILE A 8 9.82 -21.37 3.71
CA ILE A 8 8.88 -20.64 4.57
C ILE A 8 7.67 -20.20 3.76
N ALA A 9 7.89 -19.66 2.55
CA ALA A 9 6.81 -19.24 1.67
C ALA A 9 5.90 -20.42 1.27
N GLN A 10 6.50 -21.58 0.95
CA GLN A 10 5.73 -22.77 0.61
C GLN A 10 4.87 -23.25 1.79
N ARG A 11 5.41 -23.25 3.01
CA ARG A 11 4.65 -23.62 4.21
C ARG A 11 3.54 -22.62 4.52
N ALA A 12 3.83 -21.32 4.39
CA ALA A 12 2.83 -20.27 4.57
C ALA A 12 1.66 -20.43 3.59
N MET A 13 1.93 -20.77 2.34
CA MET A 13 0.88 -20.95 1.33
C MET A 13 -0.03 -22.17 1.57
N ALA A 14 0.40 -23.14 2.40
CA ALA A 14 -0.41 -24.28 2.79
C ALA A 14 -1.36 -24.00 3.97
N LEU A 15 -1.23 -22.84 4.63
CA LEU A 15 -2.09 -22.45 5.74
C LEU A 15 -3.49 -22.01 5.28
N PRO A 16 -4.51 -22.10 6.16
CA PRO A 16 -5.81 -21.47 5.92
C PRO A 16 -5.69 -19.97 5.59
N PRO A 17 -6.63 -19.39 4.83
CA PRO A 17 -6.60 -17.96 4.47
C PRO A 17 -6.41 -17.00 5.66
N GLU A 18 -7.09 -17.23 6.77
CA GLU A 18 -7.01 -16.42 7.98
C GLU A 18 -5.60 -16.42 8.61
N ASP A 19 -4.97 -17.59 8.69
CA ASP A 19 -3.62 -17.74 9.24
C ASP A 19 -2.57 -17.14 8.31
N ARG A 20 -2.79 -17.22 6.98
CA ARG A 20 -1.94 -16.53 6.01
C ARG A 20 -2.00 -15.03 6.18
N GLN A 21 -3.19 -14.48 6.41
CA GLN A 21 -3.38 -13.05 6.61
C GLN A 21 -2.68 -12.60 7.90
N PHE A 22 -2.84 -13.35 9.00
CA PHE A 22 -2.16 -13.08 10.26
C PHE A 22 -0.64 -13.13 10.13
N LEU A 23 -0.10 -14.17 9.47
CA LEU A 23 1.34 -14.29 9.24
C LEU A 23 1.88 -13.16 8.33
N ALA A 24 1.11 -12.76 7.33
CA ALA A 24 1.49 -11.64 6.47
C ALA A 24 1.59 -10.33 7.26
N ASP A 25 0.62 -10.05 8.13
CA ASP A 25 0.63 -8.88 9.01
C ASP A 25 1.81 -8.89 10.01
N MET A 26 2.11 -10.05 10.62
CA MET A 26 3.29 -10.19 11.48
C MET A 26 4.60 -9.91 10.74
N LEU A 27 4.76 -10.49 9.55
CA LEU A 27 5.95 -10.28 8.73
C LEU A 27 6.04 -8.83 8.28
N GLU A 28 4.92 -8.23 7.90
CA GLU A 28 4.80 -6.83 7.56
C GLU A 28 5.32 -5.96 8.70
N GLN A 29 4.75 -6.08 9.90
CA GLN A 29 5.13 -5.31 11.09
C GLN A 29 6.59 -5.54 11.54
N SER A 30 7.19 -6.69 11.21
CA SER A 30 8.59 -6.96 11.51
C SER A 30 9.57 -6.14 10.65
N LEU A 31 9.11 -5.57 9.54
CA LEU A 31 9.94 -4.76 8.68
C LEU A 31 10.21 -3.39 9.35
N PRO A 32 11.42 -2.83 9.18
CA PRO A 32 11.76 -1.50 9.68
C PRO A 32 11.02 -0.45 8.85
N TYR A 33 9.74 -0.21 9.16
CA TYR A 33 8.95 0.86 8.56
C TYR A 33 9.48 2.26 8.92
N GLY A 34 10.32 2.36 9.95
CA GLY A 34 10.90 3.61 10.44
C GLY A 34 12.15 4.11 9.69
N GLU A 35 12.81 3.30 8.86
CA GLU A 35 14.01 3.74 8.14
C GLU A 35 13.71 4.46 6.81
N PHE A 36 12.51 4.24 6.25
CA PHE A 36 12.10 4.85 4.97
C PHE A 36 11.72 6.33 5.07
N ARG A 37 11.50 6.85 6.28
CA ARG A 37 11.18 8.26 6.50
C ARG A 37 12.05 8.73 7.65
N THR A 38 13.13 9.43 7.33
CA THR A 38 13.83 10.21 8.33
C THR A 38 12.81 11.11 9.04
N PRO A 39 13.06 11.52 10.30
CA PRO A 39 12.14 12.42 11.02
C PRO A 39 11.69 13.63 10.20
N GLU A 40 12.59 14.15 9.35
CA GLU A 40 12.31 15.26 8.43
C GLU A 40 11.28 14.90 7.36
N ILE A 41 11.36 13.70 6.77
CA ILE A 41 10.36 13.23 5.80
C ILE A 41 9.02 13.03 6.50
N ALA A 42 9.01 12.44 7.71
CA ALA A 42 7.77 12.27 8.47
C ALA A 42 7.10 13.62 8.80
N GLU A 43 7.88 14.61 9.23
CA GLU A 43 7.40 15.96 9.49
C GLU A 43 6.86 16.64 8.23
N ALA A 44 7.57 16.53 7.10
CA ALA A 44 7.13 17.08 5.82
C ALA A 44 5.80 16.46 5.36
N TRP A 45 5.61 15.15 5.54
CA TRP A 45 4.35 14.47 5.26
C TRP A 45 3.22 14.94 6.19
N SER A 46 3.49 15.12 7.49
CA SER A 46 2.49 15.65 8.43
C SER A 46 2.03 17.05 8.01
N LYS A 47 2.98 17.95 7.73
CA LYS A 47 2.69 19.31 7.26
C LYS A 47 1.87 19.32 5.98
N GLU A 48 2.18 18.42 5.04
CA GLU A 48 1.44 18.31 3.78
C GLU A 48 0.01 17.79 3.99
N LEU A 49 -0.19 16.83 4.90
CA LEU A 49 -1.53 16.35 5.25
C LEU A 49 -2.37 17.48 5.85
N ASP A 50 -1.83 18.21 6.82
CA ASP A 50 -2.52 19.34 7.44
C ASP A 50 -2.88 20.42 6.41
N ARG A 51 -1.96 20.73 5.49
CA ARG A 51 -2.19 21.67 4.39
C ARG A 51 -3.33 21.23 3.48
N ARG A 52 -3.39 19.93 3.12
CA ARG A 52 -4.44 19.38 2.24
C ARG A 52 -5.81 19.36 2.90
N ILE A 53 -5.87 19.00 4.18
CA ILE A 53 -7.11 19.03 4.97
C ILE A 53 -7.62 20.47 5.05
N ALA A 54 -6.76 21.42 5.41
CA ALA A 54 -7.16 22.82 5.50
C ALA A 54 -7.63 23.40 4.14
N ALA A 55 -7.01 23.00 3.03
CA ALA A 55 -7.47 23.39 1.70
C ALA A 55 -8.84 22.80 1.35
N TYR A 56 -9.08 21.54 1.73
CA TYR A 56 -10.39 20.89 1.58
C TYR A 56 -11.47 21.60 2.42
N ASP A 57 -11.18 21.88 3.69
CA ASP A 57 -12.13 22.56 4.60
C ASP A 57 -12.50 23.97 4.12
N ARG A 58 -11.57 24.67 3.44
CA ARG A 58 -11.84 25.96 2.79
C ARG A 58 -12.54 25.85 1.44
N GLY A 59 -12.79 24.64 0.93
CA GLY A 59 -13.39 24.41 -0.38
C GLY A 59 -12.45 24.67 -1.56
N GLU A 60 -11.14 24.77 -1.32
CA GLU A 60 -10.12 24.97 -2.36
C GLU A 60 -9.75 23.66 -3.08
N THR A 61 -10.15 22.52 -2.51
CA THR A 61 -9.94 21.19 -3.09
C THR A 61 -11.25 20.41 -3.08
N ASN A 62 -11.57 19.75 -4.19
CA ASN A 62 -12.72 18.86 -4.29
C ASN A 62 -12.29 17.43 -3.98
N ALA A 63 -13.00 16.79 -3.06
CA ALA A 63 -12.90 15.35 -2.86
C ALA A 63 -13.82 14.62 -3.84
N VAL A 64 -13.44 13.39 -4.16
CA VAL A 64 -14.31 12.44 -4.87
C VAL A 64 -14.79 11.40 -3.87
N ASP A 65 -15.93 10.78 -4.18
CA ASP A 65 -16.41 9.63 -3.42
C ASP A 65 -15.35 8.52 -3.38
N PHE A 66 -15.24 7.86 -2.22
CA PHE A 66 -14.19 6.87 -1.97
C PHE A 66 -14.32 5.65 -2.88
N GLU A 67 -15.53 5.15 -3.11
CA GLU A 67 -15.75 4.00 -3.99
C GLU A 67 -15.46 4.37 -5.45
N ALA A 68 -15.83 5.58 -5.86
CA ALA A 68 -15.46 6.10 -7.18
C ALA A 68 -13.93 6.22 -7.34
N ALA A 69 -13.20 6.68 -6.31
CA ALA A 69 -11.75 6.74 -6.32
C ALA A 69 -11.11 5.34 -6.46
N LEU A 70 -11.59 4.36 -5.68
CA LEU A 70 -11.12 2.99 -5.74
C LEU A 70 -11.38 2.35 -7.12
N ALA A 71 -12.56 2.56 -7.69
CA ALA A 71 -12.90 2.07 -9.02
C ALA A 71 -11.93 2.63 -10.07
N ASN A 72 -11.67 3.93 -10.03
CA ASN A 72 -10.72 4.59 -10.93
C ASN A 72 -9.30 4.04 -10.77
N MET A 73 -8.85 3.79 -9.54
CA MET A 73 -7.54 3.20 -9.28
C MET A 73 -7.42 1.78 -9.84
N ARG A 74 -8.44 0.94 -9.63
CA ARG A 74 -8.49 -0.43 -10.18
C ARG A 74 -8.41 -0.41 -11.71
N GLN A 75 -9.21 0.44 -12.34
CA GLN A 75 -9.23 0.61 -13.79
C GLN A 75 -7.85 1.04 -14.32
N ALA A 76 -7.19 2.00 -13.68
CA ALA A 76 -5.86 2.46 -14.08
C ALA A 76 -4.80 1.34 -13.97
N LEU A 77 -4.85 0.53 -12.91
CA LEU A 77 -3.95 -0.62 -12.74
C LEU A 77 -4.17 -1.70 -13.81
N GLU A 78 -5.42 -1.97 -14.18
CA GLU A 78 -5.76 -2.91 -15.25
C GLU A 78 -5.27 -2.43 -16.62
N THR A 79 -5.46 -1.14 -16.92
CA THR A 79 -4.94 -0.53 -18.14
C THR A 79 -3.41 -0.62 -18.20
N HIS A 80 -2.71 -0.31 -17.10
CA HIS A 80 -1.25 -0.40 -17.04
C HIS A 80 -0.73 -1.84 -17.21
N ARG A 81 -1.43 -2.83 -16.65
CA ARG A 81 -1.08 -4.25 -16.81
C ARG A 81 -1.31 -4.73 -18.24
N SER A 82 -2.37 -4.27 -18.87
CA SER A 82 -2.70 -4.59 -20.27
C SER A 82 -1.71 -3.96 -21.24
N SER A 83 -1.30 -2.71 -21.01
CA SER A 83 -0.31 -2.02 -21.84
C SER A 83 1.09 -2.62 -21.73
N LYS A 84 1.45 -3.24 -20.60
CA LYS A 84 2.70 -4.00 -20.43
C LYS A 84 2.68 -5.39 -21.06
N LYS A 85 1.50 -5.92 -21.40
CA LYS A 85 1.33 -7.27 -22.00
C LYS A 85 1.32 -7.26 -23.53
N THR A 86 1.20 -6.11 -24.17
CA THR A 86 1.33 -5.98 -25.63
C THR A 86 2.80 -5.69 -25.98
N PRO A 87 3.49 -6.57 -26.73
CA PRO A 87 4.84 -6.31 -27.23
C PRO A 87 4.88 -5.19 -28.28
#